data_AF-A0A348Z0Y5-F1
#
_entry.id   AF-A0A348Z0Y5-F1
#
_cell.length_a   1.000
_cell.length_b   1.000
_cell.length_c   1.000
_cell.angle_alpha   90.00
_cell.angle_beta   90.00
_cell.angle_gamma   90.00
#
_symmetry.space_group_name_H-M   'P 1'
#
loop_
_entity.id
_entity.type
_entity.pdbx_description
1 polymer ?
#
loop_
_entity_poly.entity_id
_entity_poly.type
_entity_poly.pdbx_seq_one_letter_code
_entity_poly.pdbx_strand_id
1 'polypeptide(L)'
;MGTNSIKANLGEGDIISEIALSLGADIEHKDVFVIVEGEDDIKFWKGILNTNVTIIESFTGKDGIKKIIEENFNHEKRVVGVVDKDYDIDENAYKNIFYYDYSCMEMMLIKNDYAFNRICDEYYFGQLSSKDVRLELLNQLKYLSIIRKNNATRQLEIRFKGISLNNMFNKSRRNIENCKVIFELNKRNDKYFELNTDKLICINYENLSPLDYEELLNITQGHDFISLFNIFSTRKKGEKVKDKVISSSLRCAYRKEDFIDTILYSQLISYENEYNINMIS
;
A
#
# COMPACT_ATOMS: atom_id res chain seq x y z
N MET A 1 14.10 -4.29 -23.71
CA MET A 1 13.01 -3.36 -24.03
C MET A 1 13.32 -2.08 -23.28
N GLY A 2 13.43 -0.96 -23.99
CA GLY A 2 14.07 0.26 -23.51
C GLY A 2 13.39 0.85 -22.28
N THR A 3 14.16 1.06 -21.23
CA THR A 3 13.84 1.98 -20.15
C THR A 3 13.74 3.38 -20.76
N ASN A 4 12.59 4.04 -20.66
CA ASN A 4 12.47 5.45 -21.01
C ASN A 4 13.40 6.25 -20.07
N SER A 5 14.60 6.58 -20.53
CA SER A 5 15.70 7.12 -19.73
C SER A 5 15.52 8.57 -19.30
N ILE A 6 14.39 9.20 -19.63
CA ILE A 6 14.08 10.58 -19.26
C ILE A 6 13.43 10.62 -17.87
N LYS A 7 12.44 9.75 -17.61
CA LYS A 7 11.77 9.68 -16.29
C LYS A 7 12.70 9.24 -15.15
N ALA A 8 13.72 8.43 -15.45
CA ALA A 8 14.69 7.98 -14.44
C ALA A 8 15.70 9.06 -14.01
N ASN A 9 15.72 10.22 -14.68
CA ASN A 9 16.65 11.33 -14.43
C ASN A 9 15.96 12.64 -14.03
N LEU A 10 14.63 12.67 -13.93
CA LEU A 10 13.91 13.85 -13.44
C LEU A 10 14.16 13.97 -11.94
N GLY A 11 14.85 15.03 -11.55
CA GLY A 11 15.07 15.36 -10.15
C GLY A 11 13.85 16.04 -9.53
N GLU A 12 13.89 16.18 -8.22
CA GLU A 12 12.91 16.94 -7.44
C GLU A 12 12.58 18.32 -8.08
N GLY A 13 13.61 19.09 -8.43
CA GLY A 13 13.45 20.43 -9.02
C GLY A 13 12.77 20.44 -10.39
N ASP A 14 12.93 19.37 -11.18
CA ASP A 14 12.30 19.25 -12.48
C ASP A 14 10.79 19.03 -12.32
N ILE A 15 10.39 18.14 -11.41
CA ILE A 15 8.98 17.86 -11.10
C ILE A 15 8.28 19.12 -10.58
N ILE A 16 8.90 19.84 -9.63
CA ILE A 16 8.34 21.07 -9.07
C ILE A 16 8.17 22.12 -10.17
N SER A 17 9.19 22.30 -11.02
CA SER A 17 9.15 23.26 -12.12
C SER A 17 8.07 22.91 -13.15
N GLU A 18 7.91 21.63 -13.48
CA GLU A 18 6.90 21.14 -14.41
C GLU A 18 5.48 21.44 -13.90
N ILE A 19 5.21 21.16 -12.62
CA ILE A 19 3.93 21.47 -11.99
C ILE A 19 3.68 22.99 -12.01
N ALA A 20 4.65 23.79 -11.56
CA ALA A 20 4.51 25.24 -11.48
C ALA A 20 4.27 25.89 -12.86
N LEU A 21 5.01 25.46 -13.88
CA LEU A 21 4.84 25.94 -15.26
C LEU A 21 3.47 25.57 -15.82
N SER A 22 3.02 24.34 -15.58
CA SER A 22 1.72 23.87 -16.08
C SER A 22 0.57 24.60 -15.40
N LEU A 23 0.63 24.79 -14.07
CA LEU A 23 -0.35 25.59 -13.33
C LEU A 23 -0.41 27.05 -13.78
N GLY A 24 0.73 27.63 -14.18
CA GLY A 24 0.81 29.00 -14.69
C GLY A 24 0.33 29.14 -16.14
N ALA A 25 0.40 28.07 -16.93
CA ALA A 25 -0.10 28.02 -18.30
C ALA A 25 -1.62 27.77 -18.37
N ASP A 26 -2.20 27.13 -17.34
CA ASP A 26 -3.62 26.88 -17.20
C ASP A 26 -4.39 28.15 -16.76
N ILE A 27 -4.70 28.99 -17.73
CA ILE A 27 -5.45 30.25 -17.55
C ILE A 27 -6.87 29.99 -17.01
N GLU A 28 -7.46 28.83 -17.34
CA GLU A 28 -8.83 28.49 -16.93
C GLU A 28 -8.91 27.90 -15.51
N HIS A 29 -7.77 27.62 -14.88
CA HIS A 29 -7.65 27.03 -13.56
C HIS A 29 -8.41 25.69 -13.42
N LYS A 30 -8.34 24.85 -14.45
CA LYS A 30 -9.04 23.55 -14.52
C LYS A 30 -8.13 22.34 -14.33
N ASP A 31 -6.83 22.47 -14.58
CA ASP A 31 -5.90 21.36 -14.52
C ASP A 31 -5.57 21.02 -13.06
N VAL A 32 -5.61 19.74 -12.74
CA VAL A 32 -5.31 19.20 -11.40
C VAL A 32 -4.14 18.24 -11.49
N PHE A 33 -3.26 18.28 -10.50
CA PHE A 33 -2.11 17.39 -10.36
C PHE A 33 -2.34 16.46 -9.17
N VAL A 34 -2.28 15.16 -9.43
CA VAL A 34 -2.33 14.12 -8.41
C VAL A 34 -0.97 13.47 -8.29
N ILE A 35 -0.32 13.64 -7.14
CA ILE A 35 1.01 13.11 -6.84
C ILE A 35 0.85 11.79 -6.08
N VAL A 36 1.52 10.73 -6.55
CA VAL A 36 1.40 9.37 -6.02
C VAL A 36 2.77 8.73 -5.78
N GLU A 37 2.82 7.68 -4.97
CA GLU A 37 4.10 7.11 -4.51
C GLU A 37 4.84 6.31 -5.58
N GLY A 38 4.13 5.59 -6.44
CA GLY A 38 4.77 4.71 -7.41
C GLY A 38 3.98 4.40 -8.67
N GLU A 39 4.64 3.66 -9.57
CA GLU A 39 4.08 3.21 -10.85
C GLU A 39 2.72 2.48 -10.73
N ASP A 40 2.52 1.73 -9.63
CA ASP A 40 1.31 0.94 -9.43
C ASP A 40 0.10 1.79 -9.02
N ASP A 41 0.32 2.88 -8.28
CA ASP A 41 -0.69 3.92 -8.00
C ASP A 41 -1.13 4.61 -9.28
N ILE A 42 -0.18 4.97 -10.16
CA ILE A 42 -0.50 5.59 -11.45
C ILE A 42 -1.47 4.72 -12.25
N LYS A 43 -1.26 3.39 -12.24
CA LYS A 43 -2.13 2.45 -12.95
C LYS A 43 -3.51 2.37 -12.35
N PHE A 44 -3.63 2.43 -11.02
CA PHE A 44 -4.91 2.47 -10.33
C PHE A 44 -5.68 3.75 -10.68
N TRP A 45 -5.04 4.91 -10.49
CA TRP A 45 -5.68 6.21 -10.67
C TRP A 45 -6.06 6.54 -12.12
N LYS A 46 -5.35 6.00 -13.11
CA LYS A 46 -5.72 6.12 -14.53
C LYS A 46 -7.13 5.64 -14.86
N GLY A 47 -7.68 4.70 -14.09
CA GLY A 47 -9.05 4.20 -14.28
C GLY A 47 -10.12 5.02 -13.56
N ILE A 48 -9.74 5.99 -12.73
CA ILE A 48 -10.62 6.70 -11.79
C ILE A 48 -10.67 8.19 -12.07
N LEU A 49 -9.54 8.81 -12.40
CA LEU A 49 -9.43 10.26 -12.55
C LEU A 49 -9.99 10.76 -13.90
N ASN A 50 -10.44 12.01 -13.90
CA ASN A 50 -10.85 12.74 -15.09
C ASN A 50 -9.69 13.06 -16.02
N THR A 51 -10.01 13.42 -17.26
CA THR A 51 -9.03 13.73 -18.31
C THR A 51 -8.25 15.02 -18.08
N ASN A 52 -8.75 15.94 -17.23
CA ASN A 52 -8.06 17.17 -16.83
C ASN A 52 -7.05 16.94 -15.68
N VAL A 53 -6.86 15.69 -15.25
CA VAL A 53 -5.95 15.37 -14.15
C VAL A 53 -4.63 14.79 -14.68
N THR A 54 -3.53 15.39 -14.27
CA THR A 54 -2.17 14.88 -14.53
C THR A 54 -1.68 14.10 -13.32
N ILE A 55 -1.26 12.85 -13.53
CA ILE A 55 -0.72 12.00 -12.46
C ILE A 55 0.80 12.03 -12.50
N ILE A 56 1.43 12.35 -11.36
CA ILE A 56 2.87 12.44 -11.21
C ILE A 56 3.34 11.45 -10.15
N GLU A 57 4.34 10.65 -10.48
CA GLU A 57 5.05 9.81 -9.52
C GLU A 57 6.04 10.66 -8.73
N SER A 58 6.07 10.51 -7.41
CA SER A 58 7.06 11.22 -6.60
C SER A 58 8.46 10.64 -6.79
N PHE A 59 9.48 11.46 -6.54
CA PHE A 59 10.89 11.06 -6.73
C PHE A 59 11.42 10.15 -5.60
N THR A 60 10.79 10.16 -4.42
CA THR A 60 11.21 9.38 -3.23
C THR A 60 10.04 8.80 -2.43
N GLY A 61 8.95 8.38 -3.09
CA GLY A 61 7.76 7.83 -2.41
C GLY A 61 7.04 8.87 -1.54
N LYS A 62 6.48 8.45 -0.40
CA LYS A 62 5.75 9.31 0.54
C LYS A 62 6.48 10.60 0.93
N ASP A 63 7.77 10.53 1.27
CA ASP A 63 8.55 11.71 1.66
C ASP A 63 8.66 12.74 0.51
N GLY A 64 8.72 12.25 -0.74
CA GLY A 64 8.74 13.11 -1.91
C GLY A 64 7.40 13.84 -2.10
N ILE A 65 6.28 13.18 -1.79
CA ILE A 65 4.94 13.79 -1.87
C ILE A 65 4.80 14.90 -0.84
N LYS A 66 5.18 14.60 0.41
CA LYS A 66 5.24 15.59 1.50
C LYS A 66 6.06 16.79 1.09
N LYS A 67 7.26 16.58 0.54
CA LYS A 67 8.12 17.66 0.06
C LYS A 67 7.52 18.49 -1.07
N ILE A 68 6.94 17.86 -2.10
CA ILE A 68 6.28 18.56 -3.21
C ILE A 68 5.14 19.43 -2.65
N ILE A 69 4.29 18.85 -1.81
CA ILE A 69 3.08 19.50 -1.35
C ILE A 69 3.37 20.54 -0.26
N GLU A 70 4.07 20.18 0.79
CA GLU A 70 4.26 21.04 1.96
C GLU A 70 5.23 22.18 1.69
N GLU A 71 6.34 21.90 1.01
CA GLU A 71 7.38 22.90 0.83
C GLU A 71 7.13 23.79 -0.39
N ASN A 72 6.40 23.31 -1.41
CA ASN A 72 6.28 24.00 -2.69
C ASN A 72 4.85 24.38 -3.09
N PHE A 73 3.83 23.61 -2.67
CA PHE A 73 2.45 23.78 -3.14
C PHE A 73 1.40 23.79 -2.01
N ASN A 74 1.78 24.18 -0.79
CA ASN A 74 0.92 24.09 0.41
C ASN A 74 -0.35 24.95 0.34
N HIS A 75 -0.35 25.98 -0.51
CA HIS A 75 -1.48 26.87 -0.76
C HIS A 75 -2.19 26.58 -2.09
N GLU A 76 -1.64 25.71 -2.93
CA GLU A 76 -2.22 25.35 -4.22
C GLU A 76 -3.15 24.13 -4.07
N LYS A 77 -4.44 24.36 -4.30
CA LYS A 77 -5.49 23.35 -4.09
C LYS A 77 -5.62 22.38 -5.24
N ARG A 78 -5.06 22.73 -6.39
CA ARG A 78 -5.01 21.87 -7.58
C ARG A 78 -3.85 20.87 -7.53
N VAL A 79 -3.03 20.86 -6.47
CA VAL A 79 -1.98 19.86 -6.27
C VAL A 79 -2.35 19.00 -5.06
N VAL A 80 -2.65 17.73 -5.32
CA VAL A 80 -3.18 16.78 -4.34
C VAL A 80 -2.27 15.56 -4.26
N GLY A 81 -1.99 15.08 -3.05
CA GLY A 81 -1.20 13.89 -2.79
C GLY A 81 -2.09 12.72 -2.39
N VAL A 82 -1.75 11.51 -2.84
CA VAL A 82 -2.34 10.26 -2.36
C VAL A 82 -1.21 9.33 -1.92
N VAL A 83 -1.30 8.84 -0.69
CA VAL A 83 -0.24 8.03 -0.08
C VAL A 83 -0.80 6.80 0.63
N ASP A 84 0.04 5.79 0.80
CA ASP A 84 -0.21 4.70 1.72
C ASP A 84 -0.26 5.23 3.16
N LYS A 85 -1.15 4.66 3.98
CA LYS A 85 -1.22 5.00 5.40
C LYS A 85 -0.03 4.45 6.19
N ASP A 86 0.46 3.29 5.79
CA ASP A 86 1.43 2.45 6.52
C ASP A 86 1.06 2.34 8.00
N TYR A 87 1.76 3.11 8.83
CA TYR A 87 1.62 3.18 10.28
C TYR A 87 1.60 4.64 10.76
N ASP A 88 1.36 5.58 9.86
CA ASP A 88 1.30 7.00 10.17
C ASP A 88 0.08 7.29 11.06
N ILE A 89 0.29 8.12 12.09
CA ILE A 89 -0.73 8.43 13.10
C ILE A 89 -1.38 9.81 12.82
N ASP A 90 -0.79 10.61 11.93
CA ASP A 90 -1.20 11.98 11.66
C ASP A 90 -1.81 12.14 10.26
N GLU A 91 -2.93 11.44 10.04
CA GLU A 91 -3.68 11.46 8.78
C GLU A 91 -4.26 12.84 8.43
N ASN A 92 -4.27 13.79 9.37
CA ASN A 92 -4.88 15.11 9.20
C ASN A 92 -3.86 16.26 9.22
N ALA A 93 -2.57 15.97 9.22
CA ALA A 93 -1.53 17.00 9.19
C ALA A 93 -1.65 17.91 7.96
N TYR A 94 -2.16 17.38 6.85
CA TYR A 94 -2.12 18.05 5.55
C TYR A 94 -3.48 18.05 4.87
N LYS A 95 -3.93 19.24 4.43
CA LYS A 95 -5.27 19.42 3.84
C LYS A 95 -5.42 18.78 2.46
N ASN A 96 -4.32 18.60 1.73
CA ASN A 96 -4.30 18.13 0.35
C ASN A 96 -3.49 16.84 0.19
N ILE A 97 -3.26 16.09 1.27
CA ILE A 97 -2.73 14.73 1.22
C ILE A 97 -3.81 13.79 1.76
N PHE A 98 -4.15 12.78 0.95
CA PHE A 98 -5.14 11.78 1.26
C PHE A 98 -4.49 10.41 1.37
N TYR A 99 -5.13 9.52 2.12
CA TYR A 99 -4.59 8.21 2.42
C TYR A 99 -5.50 7.14 1.83
N TYR A 100 -4.90 6.08 1.28
CA TYR A 100 -5.69 4.88 0.98
C TYR A 100 -6.32 4.33 2.25
N ASP A 101 -7.50 3.72 2.10
CA ASP A 101 -8.16 3.01 3.20
C ASP A 101 -7.26 1.86 3.71
N TYR A 102 -7.29 1.62 5.02
CA TYR A 102 -6.41 0.67 5.71
C TYR A 102 -4.92 1.02 5.55
N SER A 103 -4.00 0.05 5.58
CA SER A 103 -2.57 0.37 5.57
C SER A 103 -2.03 0.89 4.24
N CYS A 104 -2.63 0.52 3.09
CA CYS A 104 -2.10 0.81 1.76
C CYS A 104 -3.13 0.50 0.66
N MET A 105 -2.85 0.92 -0.57
CA MET A 105 -3.70 0.67 -1.74
C MET A 105 -4.10 -0.81 -1.86
N GLU A 106 -3.15 -1.76 -1.81
CA GLU A 106 -3.48 -3.17 -1.93
C GLU A 106 -4.48 -3.63 -0.88
N MET A 107 -4.37 -3.17 0.37
CA MET A 107 -5.29 -3.57 1.44
C MET A 107 -6.69 -3.01 1.23
N MET A 108 -6.82 -1.78 0.71
CA MET A 108 -8.10 -1.23 0.24
C MET A 108 -8.73 -2.14 -0.82
N LEU A 109 -7.95 -2.58 -1.82
CA LEU A 109 -8.44 -3.47 -2.88
C LEU A 109 -8.78 -4.88 -2.35
N ILE A 110 -7.96 -5.44 -1.44
CA ILE A 110 -8.15 -6.76 -0.82
C ILE A 110 -9.41 -6.78 0.05
N LYS A 111 -9.73 -5.68 0.73
CA LYS A 111 -10.96 -5.57 1.53
C LYS A 111 -12.22 -5.68 0.68
N ASN A 112 -12.19 -5.20 -0.56
CA ASN A 112 -13.35 -5.28 -1.43
C ASN A 112 -13.70 -6.73 -1.75
N ASP A 113 -14.92 -7.12 -1.39
CA ASP A 113 -15.39 -8.49 -1.55
C ASP A 113 -15.43 -8.91 -3.01
N TYR A 114 -15.88 -8.04 -3.91
CA TYR A 114 -15.95 -8.38 -5.33
C TYR A 114 -14.55 -8.64 -5.92
N ALA A 115 -13.63 -7.71 -5.76
CA ALA A 115 -12.27 -7.80 -6.29
C ALA A 115 -11.54 -9.02 -5.73
N PHE A 116 -11.58 -9.22 -4.41
CA PHE A 116 -10.89 -10.36 -3.80
C PHE A 116 -11.53 -11.70 -4.15
N ASN A 117 -12.86 -11.77 -4.33
CA ASN A 117 -13.52 -12.98 -4.83
C ASN A 117 -12.98 -13.36 -6.21
N ARG A 118 -12.85 -12.40 -7.14
CA ARG A 118 -12.28 -12.67 -8.47
C ARG A 118 -10.84 -13.17 -8.42
N ILE A 119 -10.05 -12.64 -7.50
CA ILE A 119 -8.68 -13.12 -7.28
C ILE A 119 -8.66 -14.54 -6.70
N CYS A 120 -9.57 -14.86 -5.79
CA CYS A 120 -9.72 -16.23 -5.31
C CYS A 120 -10.17 -17.18 -6.43
N ASP A 121 -11.18 -16.81 -7.22
CA ASP A 121 -11.69 -17.61 -8.34
C ASP A 121 -10.58 -17.99 -9.35
N GLU A 122 -9.67 -17.04 -9.62
CA GLU A 122 -8.58 -17.23 -10.59
C GLU A 122 -7.39 -18.01 -10.02
N TYR A 123 -6.99 -17.71 -8.78
CA TYR A 123 -5.70 -18.16 -8.25
C TYR A 123 -5.79 -19.18 -7.12
N TYR A 124 -6.91 -19.27 -6.39
CA TYR A 124 -7.06 -20.12 -5.21
C TYR A 124 -7.90 -21.38 -5.54
N PHE A 125 -7.28 -22.56 -5.42
CA PHE A 125 -7.94 -23.85 -5.69
C PHE A 125 -8.22 -24.67 -4.41
N GLY A 126 -8.23 -24.03 -3.25
CA GLY A 126 -8.59 -24.68 -2.00
C GLY A 126 -10.11 -24.75 -1.78
N GLN A 127 -10.51 -25.09 -0.56
CA GLN A 127 -11.92 -25.32 -0.20
C GLN A 127 -12.52 -24.20 0.66
N LEU A 128 -11.70 -23.26 1.12
CA LEU A 128 -12.17 -22.14 1.94
C LEU A 128 -12.91 -21.11 1.09
N SER A 129 -13.88 -20.42 1.68
CA SER A 129 -14.45 -19.25 1.03
C SER A 129 -13.41 -18.13 0.91
N SER A 130 -13.57 -17.21 -0.02
CA SER A 130 -12.70 -16.03 -0.16
C SER A 130 -12.60 -15.22 1.15
N LYS A 131 -13.70 -15.10 1.90
CA LYS A 131 -13.71 -14.42 3.21
C LYS A 131 -12.83 -15.14 4.22
N ASP A 132 -12.93 -16.46 4.28
CA ASP A 132 -12.12 -17.29 5.18
C ASP A 132 -10.65 -17.29 4.77
N VAL A 133 -10.35 -17.35 3.46
CA VAL A 133 -8.98 -17.19 2.94
C VAL A 133 -8.40 -15.85 3.37
N ARG A 134 -9.15 -14.77 3.21
CA ARG A 134 -8.69 -13.43 3.58
C ARG A 134 -8.37 -13.33 5.07
N LEU A 135 -9.28 -13.79 5.92
CA LEU A 135 -9.13 -13.76 7.37
C LEU A 135 -7.96 -14.66 7.83
N GLU A 136 -7.81 -15.84 7.24
CA GLU A 136 -6.71 -16.76 7.52
C GLU A 136 -5.36 -16.10 7.21
N LEU A 137 -5.22 -15.46 6.04
CA LEU A 137 -3.99 -14.78 5.63
C LEU A 137 -3.65 -13.61 6.54
N LEU A 138 -4.64 -12.79 6.92
CA LEU A 138 -4.46 -11.70 7.88
C LEU A 138 -3.96 -12.23 9.23
N ASN A 139 -4.57 -13.29 9.75
CA ASN A 139 -4.18 -13.90 11.02
C ASN A 139 -2.77 -14.49 10.97
N GLN A 140 -2.39 -15.13 9.87
CA GLN A 140 -1.04 -15.65 9.69
C GLN A 140 0.02 -14.55 9.61
N LEU A 141 -0.33 -13.39 9.04
CA LEU A 141 0.57 -12.24 8.94
C LEU A 141 0.63 -11.39 10.19
N LYS A 142 -0.36 -11.50 11.10
CA LYS A 142 -0.47 -10.70 12.33
C LYS A 142 0.87 -10.46 13.03
N TYR A 143 1.64 -11.52 13.29
CA TYR A 143 2.89 -11.40 14.02
C TYR A 143 3.92 -10.53 13.27
N LEU A 144 4.06 -10.73 11.95
CA LEU A 144 4.94 -9.90 11.12
C LEU A 144 4.44 -8.46 11.02
N SER A 145 3.12 -8.26 10.87
CA SER A 145 2.48 -6.94 10.85
C SER A 145 2.72 -6.16 12.15
N ILE A 146 2.64 -6.81 13.31
CA ILE A 146 2.97 -6.20 14.61
C ILE A 146 4.44 -5.77 14.66
N ILE A 147 5.36 -6.62 14.18
CA ILE A 147 6.79 -6.27 14.15
C ILE A 147 7.04 -5.06 13.25
N ARG A 148 6.41 -5.00 12.07
CA ARG A 148 6.53 -3.85 11.15
C ARG A 148 5.98 -2.57 11.75
N LYS A 149 4.78 -2.62 12.33
CA LYS A 149 4.18 -1.48 13.04
C LYS A 149 5.09 -0.99 14.16
N ASN A 150 5.62 -1.90 14.98
CA ASN A 150 6.57 -1.54 16.04
C ASN A 150 7.86 -0.95 15.49
N ASN A 151 8.36 -1.49 14.38
CA ASN A 151 9.56 -0.97 13.74
C ASN A 151 9.40 0.49 13.30
N ALA A 152 8.27 0.82 12.68
CA ALA A 152 7.97 2.18 12.25
C ALA A 152 7.72 3.12 13.45
N THR A 153 6.78 2.75 14.33
CA THR A 153 6.34 3.61 15.44
C THR A 153 7.38 3.80 16.55
N ARG A 154 8.30 2.84 16.73
CA ARG A 154 9.36 2.91 17.75
C ARG A 154 10.76 3.08 17.16
N GLN A 155 10.87 3.30 15.86
CA GLN A 155 12.13 3.50 15.15
C GLN A 155 13.16 2.40 15.47
N LEU A 156 12.75 1.13 15.34
CA LEU A 156 13.62 -0.01 15.71
C LEU A 156 14.73 -0.29 14.69
N GLU A 157 14.70 0.35 13.52
CA GLU A 157 15.68 0.24 12.42
C GLU A 157 15.88 -1.18 11.87
N ILE A 158 14.89 -2.07 12.06
CA ILE A 158 14.88 -3.43 11.54
C ILE A 158 14.68 -3.39 10.01
N ARG A 159 15.58 -4.06 9.30
CA ARG A 159 15.57 -4.21 7.85
C ARG A 159 14.69 -5.40 7.45
N PHE A 160 13.63 -5.11 6.69
CA PHE A 160 12.74 -6.13 6.12
C PHE A 160 13.09 -6.52 4.68
N LYS A 161 13.92 -5.73 3.98
CA LYS A 161 14.29 -5.98 2.58
C LYS A 161 14.95 -7.35 2.44
N GLY A 162 14.44 -8.15 1.50
CA GLY A 162 14.97 -9.49 1.20
C GLY A 162 14.48 -10.60 2.13
N ILE A 163 13.53 -10.31 3.02
CA ILE A 163 12.76 -11.34 3.74
C ILE A 163 11.86 -12.08 2.75
N SER A 164 11.72 -13.40 2.94
CA SER A 164 10.84 -14.23 2.12
C SER A 164 9.86 -14.99 2.99
N LEU A 165 8.56 -14.76 2.78
CA LEU A 165 7.50 -15.51 3.46
C LEU A 165 7.57 -17.02 3.15
N ASN A 166 8.12 -17.42 2.00
CA ASN A 166 8.36 -18.83 1.69
C ASN A 166 9.26 -19.53 2.71
N ASN A 167 10.24 -18.82 3.29
CA ASN A 167 11.12 -19.38 4.32
C ASN A 167 10.41 -19.50 5.68
N MET A 168 9.38 -18.68 5.92
CA MET A 168 8.62 -18.64 7.16
C MET A 168 7.40 -19.58 7.14
N PHE A 169 6.93 -19.93 5.94
CA PHE A 169 5.73 -20.74 5.74
C PHE A 169 6.02 -22.25 5.87
N ASN A 170 5.28 -22.93 6.76
CA ASN A 170 5.29 -24.38 6.90
C ASN A 170 4.29 -25.00 5.93
N LYS A 171 4.78 -25.66 4.87
CA LYS A 171 3.92 -26.28 3.85
C LYS A 171 3.01 -27.39 4.39
N SER A 172 3.48 -28.17 5.36
CA SER A 172 2.71 -29.29 5.92
C SER A 172 1.59 -28.80 6.82
N ARG A 173 1.85 -27.77 7.63
CA ARG A 173 0.87 -27.15 8.54
C ARG A 173 0.07 -26.02 7.88
N ARG A 174 0.48 -25.58 6.69
CA ARG A 174 -0.07 -24.47 5.91
C ARG A 174 -0.16 -23.15 6.67
N ASN A 175 0.83 -22.85 7.51
CA ASN A 175 0.85 -21.63 8.31
C ASN A 175 2.25 -20.97 8.38
N ILE A 176 2.28 -19.67 8.68
CA ILE A 176 3.50 -18.98 9.12
C ILE A 176 3.81 -19.38 10.57
N GLU A 177 5.09 -19.62 10.87
CA GLU A 177 5.56 -19.93 12.23
C GLU A 177 6.34 -18.73 12.80
N ASN A 178 5.88 -18.16 13.94
CA ASN A 178 6.49 -16.99 14.57
C ASN A 178 8.00 -17.16 14.84
N CYS A 179 8.44 -18.35 15.23
CA CYS A 179 9.86 -18.63 15.44
C CYS A 179 10.69 -18.50 14.15
N LYS A 180 10.13 -18.86 12.99
CA LYS A 180 10.77 -18.66 11.69
C LYS A 180 10.77 -17.20 11.27
N VAL A 181 9.74 -16.43 11.65
CA VAL A 181 9.71 -14.98 11.44
C VAL A 181 10.91 -14.33 12.12
N ILE A 182 11.10 -14.61 13.43
CA ILE A 182 12.24 -14.09 14.19
C ILE A 182 13.59 -14.57 13.62
N PHE A 183 13.70 -15.85 13.27
CA PHE A 183 14.91 -16.40 12.68
C PHE A 183 15.33 -15.69 11.38
N GLU A 184 14.40 -15.49 10.44
CA GLU A 184 14.69 -14.82 9.17
C GLU A 184 15.00 -13.33 9.35
N LEU A 185 14.39 -12.67 10.34
CA LEU A 185 14.70 -11.29 10.73
C LEU A 185 16.12 -11.19 11.32
N ASN A 186 16.46 -12.02 12.31
CA ASN A 186 17.78 -12.03 12.95
C ASN A 186 18.91 -12.28 11.95
N LYS A 187 18.69 -13.15 10.97
CA LYS A 187 19.67 -13.45 9.90
C LYS A 187 20.11 -12.20 9.11
N ARG A 188 19.28 -11.15 9.07
CA ARG A 188 19.50 -9.93 8.27
C ARG A 188 19.77 -8.68 9.11
N ASN A 189 19.65 -8.80 10.42
CA ASN A 189 19.68 -7.68 11.36
C ASN A 189 20.63 -7.97 12.52
N ASP A 190 21.77 -8.61 12.24
CA ASP A 190 22.83 -8.90 13.22
C ASP A 190 22.31 -9.50 14.53
N LYS A 191 21.37 -10.45 14.42
CA LYS A 191 20.72 -11.11 15.55
C LYS A 191 19.95 -10.15 16.48
N TYR A 192 19.34 -9.11 15.92
CA TYR A 192 18.63 -8.05 16.64
C TYR A 192 17.80 -8.53 17.84
N PHE A 193 16.91 -9.52 17.66
CA PHE A 193 16.04 -9.98 18.74
C PHE A 193 16.72 -10.90 19.76
N GLU A 194 17.88 -11.50 19.42
CA GLU A 194 18.72 -12.18 20.43
C GLU A 194 19.41 -11.17 21.34
N LEU A 195 19.77 -9.99 20.80
CA LEU A 195 20.43 -8.92 21.54
C LEU A 195 19.43 -7.98 22.26
N ASN A 196 18.19 -7.89 21.77
CA ASN A 196 17.14 -7.00 22.28
C ASN A 196 15.92 -7.83 22.73
N THR A 197 16.12 -8.69 23.73
CA THR A 197 15.10 -9.63 24.21
C THR A 197 13.89 -8.94 24.85
N ASP A 198 14.09 -7.76 25.45
CA ASP A 198 13.02 -6.91 25.98
C ASP A 198 12.03 -6.49 24.86
N LYS A 199 12.55 -6.10 23.69
CA LYS A 199 11.72 -5.73 22.53
C LYS A 199 10.93 -6.92 22.02
N LEU A 200 11.55 -8.10 21.97
CA LEU A 200 10.88 -9.34 21.58
C LEU A 200 9.76 -9.72 22.57
N ILE A 201 9.99 -9.56 23.88
CA ILE A 201 8.96 -9.79 24.90
C ILE A 201 7.77 -8.86 24.69
N CYS A 202 8.01 -7.56 24.46
CA CYS A 202 6.94 -6.61 24.18
C CYS A 202 6.12 -6.98 22.93
N ILE A 203 6.78 -7.37 21.84
CA ILE A 203 6.13 -7.81 20.60
C ILE A 203 5.29 -9.07 20.84
N ASN A 204 5.83 -10.04 21.59
CA ASN A 204 5.11 -11.27 21.92
C ASN A 204 3.86 -10.97 22.76
N TYR A 205 3.96 -10.07 23.74
CA TYR A 205 2.83 -9.64 24.55
C TYR A 205 1.74 -8.96 23.69
N GLU A 206 2.12 -8.05 22.79
CA GLU A 206 1.18 -7.41 21.86
C GLU A 206 0.51 -8.42 20.93
N ASN A 207 1.23 -9.46 20.49
CA ASN A 207 0.65 -10.51 19.66
C ASN A 207 -0.37 -11.40 20.38
N LEU A 208 -0.33 -11.48 21.71
CA LEU A 208 -1.34 -12.21 22.50
C LEU A 208 -2.69 -11.49 22.52
N SER A 209 -2.69 -10.16 22.41
CA SER A 209 -3.93 -9.38 22.33
C SER A 209 -4.70 -9.74 21.06
N PRO A 210 -6.00 -10.06 21.13
CA PRO A 210 -6.80 -10.25 19.92
C PRO A 210 -6.82 -8.93 19.13
N LEU A 211 -6.74 -9.04 17.81
CA LEU A 211 -7.01 -7.92 16.90
C LEU A 211 -8.27 -8.26 16.13
N ASP A 212 -9.14 -7.28 15.96
CA ASP A 212 -10.29 -7.44 15.10
C ASP A 212 -9.91 -7.41 13.61
N TYR A 213 -10.90 -7.65 12.76
CA TYR A 213 -10.70 -7.74 11.32
C TYR A 213 -10.21 -6.42 10.71
N GLU A 214 -10.70 -5.27 11.17
CA GLU A 214 -10.29 -3.96 10.65
C GLU A 214 -8.91 -3.58 11.17
N GLU A 215 -8.59 -3.88 12.42
CA GLU A 215 -7.24 -3.71 12.97
C GLU A 215 -6.22 -4.51 12.17
N LEU A 216 -6.54 -5.76 11.81
CA LEU A 216 -5.67 -6.59 10.97
C LEU A 216 -5.43 -5.96 9.59
N LEU A 217 -6.45 -5.40 8.95
CA LEU A 217 -6.32 -4.69 7.67
C LEU A 217 -5.45 -3.44 7.81
N ASN A 218 -5.61 -2.70 8.91
CA ASN A 218 -4.87 -1.46 9.17
C ASN A 218 -3.38 -1.68 9.44
N ILE A 219 -2.95 -2.87 9.86
CA ILE A 219 -1.53 -3.12 10.19
C ILE A 219 -0.80 -4.00 9.16
N THR A 220 -1.53 -4.67 8.27
CA THR A 220 -0.95 -5.67 7.37
C THR A 220 -0.48 -5.04 6.08
N GLN A 221 0.82 -5.16 5.77
CA GLN A 221 1.34 -4.68 4.49
C GLN A 221 0.74 -5.46 3.31
N GLY A 222 0.24 -4.75 2.30
CA GLY A 222 -0.38 -5.35 1.12
C GLY A 222 0.52 -6.29 0.32
N HIS A 223 1.81 -5.94 0.15
CA HIS A 223 2.77 -6.84 -0.50
C HIS A 223 2.97 -8.15 0.26
N ASP A 224 3.01 -8.12 1.60
CA ASP A 224 3.10 -9.33 2.41
C ASP A 224 1.83 -10.19 2.25
N PHE A 225 0.65 -9.55 2.22
CA PHE A 225 -0.62 -10.23 1.96
C PHE A 225 -0.60 -10.94 0.60
N ILE A 226 -0.24 -10.25 -0.48
CA ILE A 226 -0.20 -10.82 -1.82
C ILE A 226 0.82 -11.95 -1.91
N SER A 227 1.99 -11.78 -1.30
CA SER A 227 3.03 -12.81 -1.30
C SER A 227 2.57 -14.05 -0.53
N LEU A 228 1.92 -13.89 0.63
CA LEU A 228 1.36 -15.02 1.36
C LEU A 228 0.20 -15.67 0.61
N PHE A 229 -0.70 -14.88 0.02
CA PHE A 229 -1.80 -15.39 -0.80
C PHE A 229 -1.25 -16.26 -1.95
N ASN A 230 -0.17 -15.83 -2.61
CA ASN A 230 0.48 -16.60 -3.67
C ASN A 230 1.05 -17.94 -3.15
N ILE A 231 1.68 -17.94 -1.97
CA ILE A 231 2.22 -19.15 -1.31
C ILE A 231 1.09 -20.09 -0.87
N PHE A 232 0.03 -19.52 -0.29
CA PHE A 232 -1.09 -20.25 0.29
C PHE A 232 -2.00 -20.84 -0.79
N SER A 233 -2.13 -20.16 -1.92
CA SER A 233 -2.88 -20.61 -3.09
C SER A 233 -2.21 -21.85 -3.68
N THR A 234 -2.70 -23.03 -3.28
CA THR A 234 -2.24 -24.31 -3.81
C THR A 234 -2.63 -24.43 -5.27
N ARG A 235 -1.65 -24.34 -6.16
CA ARG A 235 -1.89 -24.42 -7.60
C ARG A 235 -1.81 -25.85 -8.10
N LYS A 236 -2.69 -26.18 -9.05
CA LYS A 236 -2.51 -27.36 -9.89
C LYS A 236 -1.22 -27.18 -10.69
N LYS A 237 -0.26 -28.11 -10.56
CA LYS A 237 0.99 -28.22 -11.36
C LYS A 237 2.16 -27.28 -11.05
N GLY A 238 2.22 -26.63 -9.88
CA GLY A 238 3.47 -25.99 -9.42
C GLY A 238 3.92 -24.74 -10.19
N GLU A 239 3.05 -24.15 -11.02
CA GLU A 239 3.34 -22.91 -11.73
C GLU A 239 3.40 -21.72 -10.77
N LYS A 240 4.54 -21.05 -10.69
CA LYS A 240 4.70 -19.82 -9.91
C LYS A 240 4.22 -18.63 -10.74
N VAL A 241 3.18 -17.94 -10.27
CA VAL A 241 2.89 -16.57 -10.74
C VAL A 241 3.67 -15.60 -9.87
N LYS A 242 4.07 -14.47 -10.45
CA LYS A 242 4.77 -13.42 -9.75
C LYS A 242 3.77 -12.57 -8.97
N ASP A 243 4.14 -12.11 -7.79
CA ASP A 243 3.29 -11.26 -6.94
C ASP A 243 2.75 -10.04 -7.72
N LYS A 244 3.58 -9.41 -8.59
CA LYS A 244 3.17 -8.29 -9.47
C LYS A 244 2.00 -8.62 -10.41
N VAL A 245 1.85 -9.88 -10.84
CA VAL A 245 0.71 -10.30 -11.69
C VAL A 245 -0.58 -10.38 -10.87
N ILE A 246 -0.49 -10.85 -9.62
CA ILE A 246 -1.64 -10.90 -8.71
C ILE A 246 -2.05 -9.47 -8.34
N SER A 247 -1.10 -8.59 -7.98
CA SER A 247 -1.36 -7.17 -7.73
C SER A 247 -2.03 -6.49 -8.94
N SER A 248 -1.52 -6.75 -10.14
CA SER A 248 -2.11 -6.21 -11.37
C SER A 248 -3.52 -6.73 -11.61
N SER A 249 -3.75 -8.03 -11.40
CA SER A 249 -5.07 -8.64 -11.55
C SER A 249 -6.06 -8.06 -10.55
N LEU A 250 -5.61 -7.81 -9.32
CA LEU A 250 -6.43 -7.24 -8.26
C LEU A 250 -6.87 -5.82 -8.63
N ARG A 251 -5.96 -4.98 -9.14
CA ARG A 251 -6.31 -3.66 -9.69
C ARG A 251 -7.28 -3.74 -10.85
N CYS A 252 -7.12 -4.70 -11.76
CA CYS A 252 -8.05 -4.89 -12.88
C CYS A 252 -9.43 -5.42 -12.46
N ALA A 253 -9.50 -6.18 -11.36
CA ALA A 253 -10.76 -6.74 -10.86
C ALA A 253 -11.56 -5.74 -10.03
N TYR A 254 -10.89 -4.75 -9.43
CA TYR A 254 -11.50 -3.68 -8.66
C TYR A 254 -12.21 -2.69 -9.59
N ARG A 255 -13.51 -2.48 -9.36
CA ARG A 255 -14.33 -1.65 -10.24
C ARG A 255 -14.39 -0.22 -9.72
N LYS A 256 -14.64 0.72 -10.63
CA LYS A 256 -14.79 2.12 -10.25
C LYS A 256 -15.99 2.34 -9.32
N GLU A 257 -17.06 1.56 -9.48
CA GLU A 257 -18.23 1.66 -8.60
C GLU A 257 -17.92 1.21 -7.16
N ASP A 258 -16.97 0.29 -6.99
CA ASP A 258 -16.50 -0.15 -5.68
C ASP A 258 -15.66 0.94 -4.97
N PHE A 259 -15.09 1.88 -5.71
CA PHE A 259 -14.30 2.99 -5.16
C PHE A 259 -15.18 3.99 -4.40
N ILE A 260 -16.43 4.16 -4.82
CA ILE A 260 -17.37 5.12 -4.22
C ILE A 260 -17.62 4.83 -2.73
N ASP A 261 -17.51 3.56 -2.33
CA ASP A 261 -17.73 3.12 -0.95
C ASP A 261 -16.52 3.35 -0.02
N THR A 262 -15.41 3.90 -0.54
CA THR A 262 -14.18 4.12 0.25
C THR A 262 -14.21 5.42 1.04
N ILE A 263 -13.49 5.46 2.16
CA ILE A 263 -13.28 6.69 2.93
C ILE A 263 -12.51 7.69 2.06
N LEU A 264 -11.46 7.23 1.36
CA LEU A 264 -10.69 8.02 0.43
C LEU A 264 -11.56 8.75 -0.62
N TYR A 265 -12.51 8.05 -1.27
CA TYR A 265 -13.43 8.68 -2.21
C TYR A 265 -14.24 9.79 -1.54
N SER A 266 -14.83 9.52 -0.37
CA SER A 266 -15.64 10.51 0.34
C SER A 266 -14.84 11.77 0.72
N GLN A 267 -13.56 11.61 1.08
CA GLN A 267 -12.65 12.70 1.40
C GLN A 267 -12.29 13.52 0.16
N LEU A 268 -11.99 12.86 -0.96
CA LEU A 268 -11.68 13.52 -2.22
C LEU A 268 -12.88 14.30 -2.77
N ILE A 269 -14.08 13.72 -2.77
CA ILE A 269 -15.30 14.44 -3.16
C ILE A 269 -15.57 15.64 -2.26
N SER A 270 -15.34 15.50 -0.95
CA SER A 270 -15.49 16.63 -0.02
C SER A 270 -14.51 17.76 -0.36
N TYR A 271 -13.27 17.41 -0.68
CA TYR A 271 -12.23 18.35 -1.08
C TYR A 271 -12.53 19.03 -2.42
N GLU A 272 -12.98 18.27 -3.43
CA GLU A 272 -13.43 18.80 -4.72
C GLU A 272 -14.51 19.86 -4.57
N ASN A 273 -15.52 19.58 -3.74
CA ASN A 273 -16.61 20.51 -3.48
C ASN A 273 -16.15 21.75 -2.70
N GLU A 274 -15.26 21.59 -1.71
CA GLU A 274 -14.73 22.71 -0.92
C GLU A 274 -13.95 23.69 -1.80
N TYR A 275 -13.14 23.18 -2.73
CA TYR A 275 -12.23 23.99 -3.54
C TYR A 275 -12.69 24.22 -4.98
N ASN A 276 -13.87 23.71 -5.33
CA ASN A 276 -14.44 23.79 -6.68
C ASN A 276 -13.46 23.28 -7.75
N ILE A 277 -12.84 22.13 -7.49
CA ILE A 277 -11.97 21.41 -8.44
C ILE A 277 -12.64 20.11 -8.87
N ASN A 278 -12.20 19.53 -9.98
CA ASN A 278 -12.78 18.30 -10.52
C ASN A 278 -11.67 17.29 -10.84
N MET A 279 -11.57 16.21 -10.07
CA MET A 279 -10.52 15.20 -10.17
C MET A 279 -11.06 13.81 -10.49
N ILE A 280 -12.14 13.38 -9.86
CA ILE A 280 -12.71 12.03 -9.99
C ILE A 280 -13.81 12.03 -11.05
N SER A 281 -13.78 11.01 -11.92
CA SER A 281 -14.75 10.84 -13.00
C SER A 281 -16.06 10.21 -12.58
#